data_AF-A0A923R1Z7-F1
#
_entry.id   AF-A0A923R1Z7-F1
#
_cell.length_a   1.000
_cell.length_b   1.000
_cell.length_c   1.000
_cell.angle_alpha   90.00
_cell.angle_beta   90.00
_cell.angle_gamma   90.00
#
_symmetry.space_group_name_H-M   'P 1'
#
loop_
_entity.id
_entity.type
_entity.pdbx_description
1 polymer ?
#
loop_
_entity_poly.entity_id
_entity_poly.type
_entity_poly.pdbx_seq_one_letter_code
_entity_poly.pdbx_strand_id
1 'polypeptide(L)'
;MSITEEQIPLLIREGRDKDVVPLLYKKVYPVLKKYIVSHNGSKEDAFDVFQDALVDFYNTIMEGTYNEKYKVFGLLFRSGVNKWINKIRRDKKIDFKDEFGDLEESNSIHDQEFVLLGKDENVLKSLFSPIGTKCIELLNCLIYTNLLMEDIMIRLNYPSVAAIKMQQQRCKQKVIEQIEKNPFLLDRLKGI
;
A
#
# COMPACT_ATOMS: atom_id res chain seq x y z
N MET A 1 20.89 15.81 3.81
CA MET A 1 20.32 15.28 5.07
C MET A 1 19.10 14.45 4.70
N SER A 2 19.00 13.18 5.10
CA SER A 2 17.82 12.36 4.77
C SER A 2 16.70 12.69 5.74
N ILE A 3 15.59 13.23 5.25
CA ILE A 3 14.38 13.47 6.04
C ILE A 3 13.78 12.10 6.37
N THR A 4 13.53 11.83 7.66
CA THR A 4 12.81 10.62 8.08
C THR A 4 11.30 10.86 8.02
N GLU A 5 10.54 9.77 7.93
CA GLU A 5 9.08 9.85 7.80
C GLU A 5 8.43 10.57 9.01
N GLU A 6 8.98 10.37 10.19
CA GLU A 6 8.51 10.95 11.45
C GLU A 6 8.71 12.47 11.52
N GLN A 7 9.65 13.03 10.74
CA GLN A 7 9.91 14.47 10.69
C GLN A 7 8.94 15.23 9.78
N ILE A 8 8.26 14.53 8.87
CA ILE A 8 7.42 15.14 7.85
C ILE A 8 6.31 16.03 8.43
N PRO A 9 5.54 15.62 9.46
CA PRO A 9 4.48 16.46 10.01
C PRO A 9 5.01 17.76 10.63
N LEU A 10 6.16 17.69 11.32
CA LEU A 10 6.80 18.87 11.89
C LEU A 10 7.27 19.83 10.79
N LEU A 11 7.94 19.32 9.77
CA LEU A 11 8.44 20.12 8.65
C LEU A 11 7.32 20.81 7.88
N ILE A 12 6.17 20.15 7.70
CA ILE A 12 4.97 20.76 7.11
C ILE A 12 4.48 21.93 7.97
N ARG A 13 4.38 21.75 9.30
CA ARG A 13 3.96 22.83 10.22
C ARG A 13 4.93 24.02 10.24
N GLU A 14 6.22 23.76 10.02
CA GLU A 14 7.26 24.79 9.89
C GLU A 14 7.24 25.50 8.51
N GLY A 15 6.34 25.15 7.60
CA GLY A 15 6.25 25.72 6.25
C GLY A 15 7.38 25.25 5.32
N ARG A 16 8.02 24.12 5.63
CA ARG A 16 9.12 23.52 4.84
C ARG A 16 8.63 22.59 3.74
N ASP A 17 7.60 23.02 3.03
CA ASP A 17 6.92 22.23 2.00
C ASP A 17 7.84 21.85 0.84
N LYS A 18 8.76 22.76 0.49
CA LYS A 18 9.74 22.54 -0.59
C LYS A 18 10.63 21.31 -0.34
N ASP A 19 10.79 20.90 0.91
CA ASP A 19 11.60 19.77 1.30
C ASP A 19 10.80 18.47 1.38
N VAL A 20 9.52 18.58 1.76
CA VAL A 20 8.63 17.43 2.01
C VAL A 20 7.89 17.00 0.75
N VAL A 21 7.33 17.94 -0.01
CA VAL A 21 6.50 17.64 -1.17
C VAL A 21 7.24 16.76 -2.19
N PRO A 22 8.49 17.06 -2.61
CA PRO A 22 9.21 16.19 -3.54
C PRO A 22 9.41 14.77 -3.01
N LEU A 23 9.55 14.59 -1.69
CA LEU A 23 9.66 13.28 -1.07
C LEU A 23 8.34 12.51 -1.16
N LEU A 24 7.21 13.15 -0.89
CA LEU A 24 5.87 12.54 -1.01
C LEU A 24 5.57 12.12 -2.45
N TYR A 25 5.90 12.97 -3.43
CA TYR A 25 5.82 12.61 -4.85
C TYR A 25 6.73 11.43 -5.20
N LYS A 26 7.96 11.39 -4.69
CA LYS A 26 8.89 10.30 -4.99
C LYS A 26 8.46 8.97 -4.36
N LYS A 27 7.86 9.00 -3.16
CA LYS A 27 7.56 7.80 -2.36
C LYS A 27 6.15 7.27 -2.54
N VAL A 28 5.14 8.13 -2.71
CA VAL A 28 3.73 7.73 -2.67
C VAL A 28 3.08 7.75 -4.05
N TYR A 29 3.32 8.79 -4.85
CA TYR A 29 2.66 8.94 -6.16
C TYR A 29 2.84 7.75 -7.12
N PRO A 30 4.04 7.15 -7.30
CA PRO A 30 4.20 6.01 -8.20
C PRO A 30 3.35 4.79 -7.80
N VAL A 31 3.20 4.56 -6.49
CA VAL A 31 2.43 3.44 -5.95
C VAL A 31 0.94 3.71 -6.13
N LEU A 32 0.46 4.90 -5.80
CA LEU A 32 -0.94 5.30 -5.98
C LEU A 32 -1.34 5.32 -7.46
N LYS A 33 -0.47 5.83 -8.33
CA LYS A 33 -0.69 5.80 -9.78
C LYS A 33 -0.83 4.38 -10.31
N LYS A 34 0.04 3.47 -9.88
CA LYS A 34 -0.07 2.06 -10.27
C LYS A 34 -1.41 1.46 -9.81
N TYR A 35 -1.82 1.75 -8.58
CA TYR A 35 -3.12 1.33 -8.04
C TYR A 35 -4.27 1.85 -8.91
N ILE A 36 -4.34 3.15 -9.15
CA ILE A 36 -5.46 3.78 -9.87
C ILE A 36 -5.54 3.27 -11.31
N VAL A 37 -4.39 3.18 -12.01
CA VAL A 37 -4.34 2.68 -13.39
C VAL A 37 -4.75 1.20 -13.48
N SER A 38 -4.43 0.37 -12.48
CA SER A 38 -4.89 -1.02 -12.45
C SER A 38 -6.36 -1.18 -12.07
N HIS A 39 -7.02 -0.11 -11.61
CA HIS A 39 -8.43 -0.08 -11.20
C HIS A 39 -9.24 0.90 -12.06
N ASN A 40 -9.10 0.78 -13.38
CA ASN A 40 -9.87 1.51 -14.39
C ASN A 40 -9.68 3.04 -14.40
N GLY A 41 -8.60 3.55 -13.79
CA GLY A 41 -8.25 4.97 -13.85
C GLY A 41 -7.21 5.29 -14.92
N SER A 42 -7.15 6.56 -15.32
CA SER A 42 -6.11 7.11 -16.18
C SER A 42 -4.90 7.63 -15.38
N LYS A 43 -3.84 8.06 -16.07
CA LYS A 43 -2.68 8.68 -15.41
C LYS A 43 -3.04 10.08 -14.89
N GLU A 44 -3.95 10.74 -15.58
CA GLU A 44 -4.53 12.03 -15.27
C GLU A 44 -5.39 11.90 -13.99
N ASP A 45 -6.26 10.87 -13.92
CA ASP A 45 -7.02 10.57 -12.70
C ASP A 45 -6.10 10.34 -11.49
N ALA A 46 -5.00 9.59 -11.70
CA ALA A 46 -4.04 9.35 -10.65
C ALA A 46 -3.34 10.61 -10.16
N PHE A 47 -3.05 11.54 -11.08
CA PHE A 47 -2.45 12.82 -10.74
C PHE A 47 -3.43 13.68 -9.93
N ASP A 48 -4.67 13.81 -10.39
CA ASP A 48 -5.71 14.60 -9.74
C ASP A 48 -6.02 14.06 -8.34
N VAL A 49 -6.23 12.76 -8.22
CA VAL A 49 -6.48 12.10 -6.92
C VAL A 49 -5.30 12.28 -5.97
N PHE A 50 -4.06 12.24 -6.46
CA PHE A 50 -2.89 12.48 -5.63
C PHE A 50 -2.82 13.93 -5.14
N GLN A 51 -3.13 14.92 -5.98
CA GLN A 51 -3.19 16.32 -5.55
C GLN A 51 -4.22 16.50 -4.44
N ASP A 52 -5.43 15.98 -4.66
CA ASP A 52 -6.51 16.09 -3.67
C ASP A 52 -6.13 15.40 -2.35
N ALA A 53 -5.52 14.21 -2.42
CA ALA A 53 -5.06 13.47 -1.24
C ALA A 53 -3.96 14.23 -0.50
N LEU A 54 -3.06 14.88 -1.23
CA LEU A 54 -2.00 15.68 -0.67
C LEU A 54 -2.57 16.90 0.07
N VAL A 55 -3.56 17.59 -0.50
CA VAL A 55 -4.23 18.73 0.15
C VAL A 55 -4.93 18.29 1.45
N ASP A 56 -5.70 17.20 1.44
CA ASP A 56 -6.35 16.69 2.65
C ASP A 56 -5.33 16.31 3.74
N PHE A 57 -4.23 15.67 3.33
CA PHE A 57 -3.14 15.30 4.24
C PHE A 57 -2.48 16.54 4.85
N TYR A 58 -2.27 17.57 4.06
CA TYR A 58 -1.76 18.87 4.50
C TYR A 58 -2.68 19.52 5.54
N ASN A 59 -3.98 19.60 5.25
CA ASN A 59 -4.97 20.15 6.18
C ASN A 59 -4.99 19.37 7.50
N THR A 60 -4.96 18.03 7.44
CA THR A 60 -4.90 17.14 8.61
C THR A 60 -3.69 17.45 9.51
N ILE A 61 -2.53 17.75 8.93
CA ILE A 61 -1.32 18.10 9.69
C ILE A 61 -1.43 19.48 10.31
N MET A 62 -1.89 20.47 9.53
CA MET A 62 -2.00 21.88 9.95
C MET A 62 -3.07 22.07 11.03
N GLU A 63 -4.17 21.32 10.95
CA GLU A 63 -5.24 21.32 11.96
C GLU A 63 -4.85 20.56 13.23
N GLY A 64 -3.71 19.86 13.24
CA GLY A 64 -3.25 19.08 14.39
C GLY A 64 -4.04 17.79 14.64
N THR A 65 -4.86 17.37 13.68
CA THR A 65 -5.67 16.14 13.76
C THR A 65 -4.91 14.88 13.32
N TYR A 66 -3.69 15.05 12.80
CA TYR A 66 -2.77 13.95 12.50
C TYR A 66 -2.42 13.13 13.76
N ASN A 67 -2.69 11.82 13.70
CA ASN A 67 -2.32 10.88 14.74
C ASN A 67 -0.99 10.20 14.41
N GLU A 68 0.01 10.40 15.27
CA GLU A 68 1.38 9.93 15.09
C GLU A 68 1.53 8.40 15.05
N LYS A 69 0.50 7.64 15.44
CA LYS A 69 0.47 6.19 15.28
C LYS A 69 0.45 5.76 13.81
N TYR A 70 -0.07 6.60 12.91
CA TYR A 70 -0.09 6.31 11.47
C TYR A 70 1.25 6.66 10.83
N LYS A 71 1.65 5.88 9.82
CA LYS A 71 2.79 6.21 8.96
C LYS A 71 2.36 7.22 7.90
N VAL A 72 3.11 8.31 7.74
CA VAL A 72 2.82 9.43 6.82
C VAL A 72 2.55 8.95 5.40
N PHE A 73 3.44 8.12 4.85
CA PHE A 73 3.31 7.65 3.47
C PHE A 73 2.05 6.77 3.31
N GLY A 74 1.72 6.00 4.35
CA GLY A 74 0.52 5.17 4.38
C GLY A 74 -0.76 5.96 4.47
N LEU A 75 -0.78 6.97 5.33
CA LEU A 75 -1.93 7.85 5.48
C LEU A 75 -2.24 8.57 4.16
N LEU A 76 -1.22 9.12 3.50
CA LEU A 76 -1.38 9.78 2.21
C LEU A 76 -1.84 8.80 1.11
N PHE A 77 -1.25 7.60 1.05
CA PHE A 77 -1.68 6.57 0.10
C PHE A 77 -3.15 6.16 0.31
N ARG A 78 -3.53 5.88 1.57
CA ARG A 78 -4.91 5.51 1.94
C ARG A 78 -5.90 6.62 1.64
N SER A 79 -5.53 7.88 1.89
CA SER A 79 -6.33 9.05 1.49
C SER A 79 -6.60 9.05 -0.02
N GLY A 80 -5.56 8.83 -0.84
CA GLY A 80 -5.69 8.73 -2.29
C GLY A 80 -6.58 7.58 -2.76
N VAL A 81 -6.40 6.37 -2.21
CA VAL A 81 -7.24 5.21 -2.54
C VAL A 81 -8.71 5.49 -2.21
N ASN A 82 -8.99 6.02 -1.01
CA ASN A 82 -10.35 6.36 -0.60
C ASN A 82 -11.00 7.39 -1.55
N LYS A 83 -10.25 8.42 -1.96
CA LYS A 83 -10.72 9.41 -2.93
C LYS A 83 -11.03 8.79 -4.29
N TRP A 84 -10.19 7.88 -4.77
CA TRP A 84 -10.44 7.16 -6.02
C TRP A 84 -11.70 6.30 -5.96
N ILE A 85 -11.86 5.50 -4.89
CA ILE A 85 -13.05 4.68 -4.67
C ILE A 85 -14.30 5.56 -4.64
N ASN A 86 -14.26 6.68 -3.90
CA ASN A 86 -15.38 7.62 -3.83
C ASN A 86 -15.69 8.27 -5.19
N LYS A 87 -14.66 8.58 -6.00
CA LYS A 87 -14.84 9.08 -7.37
C LYS A 87 -15.56 8.03 -8.24
N ILE A 88 -15.09 6.79 -8.23
CA ILE A 88 -15.74 5.71 -9.01
C ILE A 88 -17.19 5.47 -8.55
N ARG A 89 -17.46 5.47 -7.24
CA ARG A 89 -18.82 5.32 -6.68
C ARG A 89 -19.76 6.45 -7.10
N ARG A 90 -19.24 7.66 -7.30
CA ARG A 90 -20.03 8.79 -7.81
C ARG A 90 -20.26 8.70 -9.32
N ASP A 91 -19.24 8.31 -10.07
CA ASP A 91 -19.26 8.24 -11.53
C ASP A 91 -20.06 7.04 -12.05
N LYS A 92 -20.13 5.95 -11.27
CA LYS A 92 -20.93 4.76 -11.55
C LYS A 92 -21.98 4.57 -10.47
N LYS A 93 -23.28 4.65 -10.82
CA LYS A 93 -24.37 4.02 -10.03
C LYS A 93 -24.29 2.48 -10.12
N ILE A 94 -23.13 1.87 -9.89
CA ILE A 94 -22.91 0.42 -9.94
C ILE A 94 -21.98 -0.01 -8.81
N ASP A 95 -22.38 -1.11 -8.18
CA ASP A 95 -21.82 -1.82 -7.03
C ASP A 95 -20.30 -2.03 -7.16
N PHE A 96 -19.53 -1.29 -6.36
CA PHE A 96 -18.10 -1.53 -6.20
C PHE A 96 -17.99 -2.66 -5.17
N LYS A 97 -17.66 -3.88 -5.60
CA LYS A 97 -17.34 -4.96 -4.66
C LYS A 97 -16.14 -4.50 -3.82
N ASP A 98 -16.44 -4.25 -2.57
CA ASP A 98 -15.53 -3.70 -1.60
C ASP A 98 -14.54 -4.78 -1.14
N GLU A 99 -13.24 -4.53 -1.22
CA GLU A 99 -12.22 -5.29 -0.45
C GLU A 99 -11.65 -4.45 0.71
N PHE A 100 -12.19 -3.24 0.91
CA PHE A 100 -11.77 -2.26 1.90
C PHE A 100 -12.90 -1.80 2.84
N GLY A 101 -14.09 -2.37 2.71
CA GLY A 101 -15.28 -2.04 3.49
C GLY A 101 -16.21 -3.24 3.58
N ASP A 102 -15.95 -4.07 4.59
CA ASP A 102 -17.01 -4.62 5.44
C ASP A 102 -16.34 -5.08 6.74
N LEU A 103 -16.57 -4.30 7.80
CA LEU A 103 -16.43 -4.78 9.18
C LEU A 103 -17.75 -5.42 9.66
N GLU A 104 -18.68 -5.72 8.77
CA GLU A 104 -19.86 -6.53 9.08
C GLU A 104 -20.01 -7.66 8.05
N GLU A 105 -19.60 -8.85 8.49
CA GLU A 105 -20.22 -10.15 8.19
C GLU A 105 -20.72 -10.40 6.76
N SER A 106 -19.87 -10.97 5.90
CA SER A 106 -20.34 -12.05 5.02
C SER A 106 -19.21 -12.98 4.56
N ASN A 107 -19.35 -14.25 4.93
CA ASN A 107 -18.59 -15.35 4.38
C ASN A 107 -18.88 -15.48 2.87
N SER A 108 -17.90 -15.22 2.01
CA SER A 108 -17.82 -15.91 0.73
C SER A 108 -16.39 -15.96 0.22
N ILE A 109 -15.82 -17.16 0.27
CA ILE A 109 -14.60 -17.56 -0.39
C ILE A 109 -14.84 -17.41 -1.89
N HIS A 110 -14.15 -16.47 -2.54
CA HIS A 110 -14.03 -16.53 -3.99
C HIS A 110 -12.59 -16.29 -4.43
N ASP A 111 -12.03 -17.37 -4.97
CA ASP A 111 -10.78 -17.44 -5.70
C ASP A 111 -10.73 -16.34 -6.78
N GLN A 112 -9.94 -15.29 -6.56
CA GLN A 112 -9.51 -14.41 -7.64
C GLN A 112 -8.04 -14.66 -7.98
N GLU A 113 -7.94 -15.62 -8.89
CA GLU A 113 -6.92 -15.85 -9.89
C GLU A 113 -5.97 -14.65 -10.13
N PHE A 114 -4.71 -14.87 -9.76
CA PHE A 114 -3.56 -14.02 -10.10
C PHE A 114 -3.34 -14.03 -11.62
N VAL A 115 -4.09 -13.23 -12.38
CA VAL A 115 -3.85 -13.07 -13.83
C VAL A 115 -2.73 -12.06 -14.04
N LEU A 116 -1.49 -12.57 -14.10
CA LEU A 116 -0.31 -11.83 -14.56
C LEU A 116 0.47 -12.67 -15.58
N LEU A 117 0.23 -12.35 -16.86
CA LEU A 117 1.09 -12.52 -18.04
C LEU A 117 1.66 -13.94 -18.29
N GLY A 118 1.10 -14.60 -19.33
CA GLY A 118 1.22 -16.02 -19.69
C GLY A 118 2.59 -16.57 -20.15
N LYS A 119 3.70 -16.09 -19.58
CA LYS A 119 5.01 -16.78 -19.63
C LYS A 119 5.74 -16.80 -18.27
N ASP A 120 5.34 -15.94 -17.34
CA ASP A 120 5.95 -15.81 -16.00
C ASP A 120 5.19 -16.55 -14.90
N GLU A 121 4.08 -17.22 -15.22
CA GLU A 121 3.21 -17.86 -14.23
C GLU A 121 3.91 -18.98 -13.45
N ASN A 122 4.79 -19.75 -14.10
CA ASN A 122 5.59 -20.80 -13.44
C ASN A 122 6.71 -20.20 -12.56
N VAL A 123 7.27 -19.07 -12.96
CA VAL A 123 8.30 -18.36 -12.19
C VAL A 123 7.67 -17.71 -10.97
N LEU A 124 6.52 -17.05 -11.14
CA LEU A 124 5.75 -16.47 -10.04
C LEU A 124 5.22 -17.57 -9.11
N LYS A 125 4.66 -18.67 -9.63
CA LYS A 125 4.22 -19.81 -8.80
C LYS A 125 5.38 -20.43 -8.02
N SER A 126 6.54 -20.66 -8.64
CA SER A 126 7.72 -21.21 -7.95
C SER A 126 8.31 -20.24 -6.93
N LEU A 127 8.21 -18.92 -7.15
CA LEU A 127 8.64 -17.89 -6.20
C LEU A 127 7.68 -17.79 -5.01
N PHE A 128 6.37 -17.77 -5.27
CA PHE A 128 5.35 -17.47 -4.27
C PHE A 128 4.83 -18.68 -3.50
N SER A 129 4.92 -19.89 -4.08
CA SER A 129 4.58 -21.14 -3.38
C SER A 129 5.32 -21.31 -2.04
N PRO A 130 6.66 -21.15 -1.94
CA PRO A 130 7.39 -21.28 -0.67
C PRO A 130 7.20 -20.08 0.28
N ILE A 131 6.81 -18.91 -0.23
CA ILE A 131 6.47 -17.74 0.59
C ILE A 131 5.16 -18.00 1.34
N GLY A 132 4.17 -18.56 0.65
CA GLY A 132 2.85 -18.91 1.18
C GLY A 132 1.88 -17.74 1.21
N THR A 133 0.60 -18.03 0.99
CA THR A 133 -0.49 -17.03 0.85
C THR A 133 -0.58 -16.07 2.03
N LYS A 134 -0.49 -16.57 3.28
CA LYS A 134 -0.50 -15.73 4.49
C LYS A 134 0.63 -14.70 4.54
N CYS A 135 1.82 -15.05 4.04
CA CYS A 135 2.93 -14.09 4.00
C CYS A 135 2.71 -13.04 2.92
N ILE A 136 2.19 -13.44 1.76
CA ILE A 136 1.86 -12.51 0.67
C ILE A 136 0.77 -11.54 1.12
N GLU A 137 -0.28 -12.05 1.77
CA GLU A 137 -1.38 -11.26 2.29
C GLU A 137 -0.92 -10.28 3.39
N LEU A 138 -0.09 -10.74 4.33
CA LEU A 138 0.53 -9.88 5.33
C LEU A 138 1.39 -8.78 4.70
N LEU A 139 2.24 -9.14 3.73
CA LEU A 139 3.10 -8.18 3.05
C LEU A 139 2.29 -7.20 2.19
N ASN A 140 1.19 -7.64 1.57
CA ASN A 140 0.26 -6.76 0.88
C ASN A 140 -0.40 -5.79 1.85
N CYS A 141 -0.86 -6.28 3.00
CA CYS A 141 -1.46 -5.44 4.04
C CYS A 141 -0.49 -4.36 4.55
N LEU A 142 0.81 -4.69 4.62
CA LEU A 142 1.85 -3.79 5.13
C LEU A 142 2.43 -2.85 4.07
N ILE A 143 2.69 -3.35 2.87
CA ILE A 143 3.47 -2.65 1.84
C ILE A 143 2.54 -1.97 0.84
N TYR A 144 1.43 -2.63 0.48
CA TYR A 144 0.53 -2.14 -0.54
C TYR A 144 -0.60 -1.31 0.06
N THR A 145 -1.29 -1.82 1.08
CA THR A 145 -2.43 -1.11 1.69
C THR A 145 -2.03 -0.27 2.91
N ASN A 146 -0.83 -0.51 3.44
CA ASN A 146 -0.23 0.18 4.59
C ASN A 146 -1.17 0.33 5.79
N LEU A 147 -1.86 -0.77 6.11
CA LEU A 147 -2.74 -0.87 7.27
C LEU A 147 -1.93 -0.78 8.58
N LEU A 148 -2.56 -0.25 9.64
CA LEU A 148 -1.97 -0.29 10.97
C LEU A 148 -1.75 -1.74 11.39
N MET A 149 -0.70 -1.98 12.17
CA MET A 149 -0.42 -3.33 12.69
C MET A 149 -1.58 -3.86 13.53
N GLU A 150 -2.26 -2.98 14.23
CA GLU A 150 -3.46 -3.26 15.01
C GLU A 150 -4.64 -3.69 14.11
N ASP A 151 -4.83 -3.01 12.98
CA ASP A 151 -5.87 -3.38 11.99
C ASP A 151 -5.54 -4.72 11.32
N ILE A 152 -4.26 -4.95 11.00
CA ILE A 152 -3.76 -6.21 10.43
C ILE A 152 -3.91 -7.37 11.43
N MET A 153 -3.72 -7.09 12.72
CA MET A 153 -3.88 -8.07 13.79
C MET A 153 -5.28 -8.65 13.78
N ILE A 154 -6.27 -7.77 13.72
CA ILE A 154 -7.69 -8.13 13.67
C ILE A 154 -7.99 -8.82 12.33
N ARG A 155 -7.57 -8.23 11.20
CA ARG A 155 -7.88 -8.72 9.85
C ARG A 155 -7.31 -10.10 9.56
N LEU A 156 -6.06 -10.35 9.98
CA LEU A 156 -5.37 -11.62 9.73
C LEU A 156 -5.38 -12.56 10.95
N ASN A 157 -6.14 -12.19 11.99
CA ASN A 157 -6.33 -12.95 13.23
C ASN A 157 -5.00 -13.36 13.91
N TYR A 158 -4.07 -12.40 14.03
CA TYR A 158 -2.85 -12.58 14.82
C TYR A 158 -3.10 -12.29 16.30
N PRO A 159 -2.43 -13.00 17.23
CA PRO A 159 -2.66 -12.82 18.66
C PRO A 159 -2.07 -11.52 19.23
N SER A 160 -1.13 -10.89 18.52
CA SER A 160 -0.53 -9.62 18.93
C SER A 160 0.17 -8.91 17.77
N VAL A 161 0.34 -7.59 17.90
CA VAL A 161 1.21 -6.79 17.02
C VAL A 161 2.65 -7.31 17.00
N ALA A 162 3.15 -7.84 18.12
CA ALA A 162 4.47 -8.44 18.19
C ALA A 162 4.58 -9.70 17.29
N ALA A 163 3.53 -10.53 17.26
CA ALA A 163 3.46 -11.69 16.38
C ALA A 163 3.48 -11.27 14.89
N ILE A 164 2.81 -10.18 14.54
CA ILE A 164 2.81 -9.62 13.18
C ILE A 164 4.21 -9.13 12.79
N LYS A 165 4.90 -8.39 13.66
CA LYS A 165 6.27 -7.92 13.39
C LYS A 165 7.22 -9.09 13.19
N MET A 166 7.14 -10.12 14.04
CA MET A 166 7.95 -11.33 13.88
C MET A 166 7.63 -12.06 12.56
N GLN A 167 6.35 -12.17 12.23
CA GLN A 167 5.92 -12.82 11.00
C GLN A 167 6.34 -12.01 9.76
N GLN A 168 6.23 -10.68 9.79
CA GLN A 168 6.70 -9.79 8.74
C GLN A 168 8.18 -10.02 8.46
N GLN A 169 9.02 -10.10 9.51
CA GLN A 169 10.45 -10.37 9.36
C GLN A 169 10.69 -11.73 8.69
N ARG A 170 9.99 -12.78 9.14
CA ARG A 170 10.07 -14.12 8.54
C ARG A 170 9.64 -14.12 7.07
N CYS A 171 8.54 -13.44 6.74
CA CYS A 171 8.04 -13.34 5.38
C CYS A 171 9.01 -12.57 4.47
N LYS A 172 9.59 -11.47 4.95
CA LYS A 172 10.65 -10.74 4.23
C LYS A 172 11.87 -11.62 3.96
N GLN A 173 12.32 -12.38 4.95
CA GLN A 173 13.47 -13.28 4.80
C GLN A 173 13.20 -14.36 3.75
N LYS A 174 11.99 -14.96 3.76
CA LYS A 174 11.59 -15.90 2.71
C LYS A 174 11.62 -15.29 1.32
N VAL A 175 11.12 -14.06 1.15
CA VAL A 175 11.16 -13.37 -0.14
C VAL A 175 12.61 -13.19 -0.60
N ILE A 176 13.51 -12.76 0.28
CA ILE A 176 14.94 -12.58 -0.03
C ILE A 176 15.58 -13.90 -0.46
N GLU A 177 15.37 -14.98 0.30
CA GLU A 177 15.91 -16.31 -0.03
C GLU A 177 15.43 -16.81 -1.39
N GLN A 178 14.17 -16.54 -1.75
CA GLN A 178 13.62 -16.94 -3.04
C GLN A 178 14.16 -16.10 -4.19
N ILE A 179 14.41 -14.80 -3.96
CA ILE A 179 15.07 -13.93 -4.93
C ILE A 179 16.52 -14.38 -5.15
N GLU A 180 17.26 -14.71 -4.08
CA GLU A 180 18.65 -15.17 -4.16
C GLU A 180 18.80 -16.49 -4.93
N LYS A 181 17.82 -17.38 -4.81
CA LYS A 181 17.76 -18.64 -5.57
C LYS A 181 17.41 -18.44 -7.04
N ASN A 182 17.05 -17.24 -7.46
CA ASN A 182 16.65 -16.92 -8.83
C ASN A 182 17.53 -15.80 -9.43
N PRO A 183 18.67 -16.15 -10.06
CA PRO A 183 19.61 -15.19 -10.64
C PRO A 183 18.98 -14.20 -11.62
N PHE A 184 17.93 -14.63 -12.34
CA PHE A 184 17.17 -13.79 -13.26
C PHE A 184 16.42 -12.63 -12.57
N LEU A 185 15.90 -12.85 -11.36
CA LEU A 185 15.21 -11.81 -10.59
C LEU A 185 16.18 -10.84 -9.94
N LEU A 186 17.35 -11.32 -9.50
CA LEU A 186 18.41 -10.46 -8.94
C LEU A 186 18.89 -9.42 -9.96
N ASP A 187 19.07 -9.82 -11.22
CA ASP A 187 19.50 -8.91 -12.30
C ASP A 187 18.44 -7.83 -12.59
N ARG A 188 17.17 -8.25 -12.65
CA ARG A 188 16.04 -7.36 -12.92
C ARG A 188 15.74 -6.38 -11.77
N LEU A 189 16.03 -6.76 -10.53
CA LEU A 189 15.84 -5.93 -9.33
C LEU A 189 17.01 -4.97 -9.08
N LYS A 190 18.23 -5.30 -9.50
CA LYS A 190 19.40 -4.41 -9.43
C LYS A 190 19.41 -3.34 -10.53
N GLY A 191 18.62 -3.52 -11.58
CA GLY A 191 18.46 -2.58 -12.69
C GLY A 191 17.42 -1.47 -12.49
N ILE A 192 16.88 -1.29 -11.27
CA ILE A 192 15.94 -0.24 -10.86
C ILE A 192 16.60 0.65 -9.81
#